data_AF-A0A1G9HUJ6-F1
#
_entry.id   AF-A0A1G9HUJ6-F1
#
_cell.length_a   1.000
_cell.length_b   1.000
_cell.length_c   1.000
_cell.angle_alpha   90.00
_cell.angle_beta   90.00
_cell.angle_gamma   90.00
#
_symmetry.space_group_name_H-M   'P 1'
#
loop_
_entity.id
_entity.type
_entity.pdbx_description
1 polymer ?
#
loop_
_entity_poly.entity_id
_entity_poly.type
_entity_poly.pdbx_seq_one_letter_code
_entity_poly.pdbx_strand_id
1 'polypeptide(L)' 'MTSHRVHNLKKFDNTGEDMEDLISIGTIGLIKAIESYRPNKGTKLATFAARCIENEILMHLRSL' A
#
# COMPACT_ATOMS: atom_id res chain seq x y z
N MET A 1 -3.43 5.11 22.78
CA MET A 1 -2.30 5.01 21.82
C MET A 1 -2.20 3.55 21.44
N THR A 2 -2.42 3.04 20.23
CA THR A 2 -2.31 3.57 18.87
C THR A 2 -3.13 2.65 17.96
N SER A 3 -4.28 3.10 17.46
CA SER A 3 -5.06 2.40 16.42
C SER A 3 -5.10 3.28 15.17
N HIS A 4 -3.98 3.37 14.46
CA HIS A 4 -3.85 4.21 13.26
C HIS A 4 -3.11 3.51 12.11
N ARG A 5 -3.05 2.17 12.10
CA ARG A 5 -2.32 1.44 11.04
C ARG A 5 -3.15 0.73 9.97
N VAL A 6 -4.49 0.74 10.04
CA VAL A 6 -5.30 -0.03 9.08
C VAL A 6 -6.61 0.68 8.70
N HIS A 7 -6.53 1.93 8.19
CA HIS A 7 -7.72 2.56 7.59
C HIS A 7 -7.78 2.40 6.07
N ASN A 8 -6.64 2.20 5.39
CA ASN A 8 -6.61 2.12 3.93
C ASN A 8 -6.97 0.74 3.37
N LEU A 9 -6.73 -0.34 4.13
CA LEU A 9 -7.03 -1.71 3.69
C LEU A 9 -8.52 -2.06 3.74
N LYS A 10 -9.31 -1.39 4.59
CA LYS A 10 -10.78 -1.56 4.64
C LYS A 10 -11.48 -1.23 3.31
N LYS A 11 -10.84 -0.46 2.42
CA LYS A 11 -11.39 -0.17 1.08
C LYS A 11 -11.44 -1.41 0.18
N PHE A 12 -10.65 -2.44 0.48
CA PHE A 12 -10.50 -3.64 -0.33
C PHE A 12 -11.17 -4.87 0.30
N ASP A 13 -11.86 -4.70 1.43
CA ASP A 13 -12.57 -5.79 2.14
C ASP A 13 -13.66 -6.47 1.29
N ASN A 14 -14.15 -5.80 0.24
CA ASN A 14 -15.16 -6.33 -0.68
C ASN A 14 -14.60 -6.96 -1.96
N THR A 15 -13.28 -7.14 -2.10
CA THR A 15 -12.71 -7.72 -3.34
C THR A 15 -12.72 -9.24 -3.37
N GLY A 16 -13.07 -9.90 -2.25
CA GLY A 16 -13.05 -11.37 -2.14
C GLY A 16 -11.66 -11.98 -1.96
N GLU A 17 -10.62 -11.14 -1.85
CA GLU A 17 -9.23 -11.54 -1.60
C GLU A 17 -8.95 -11.63 -0.11
N ASP A 18 -8.05 -12.54 0.27
CA ASP A 18 -7.64 -12.71 1.66
C ASP A 18 -6.89 -11.47 2.17
N MET A 19 -7.21 -11.06 3.40
CA MET A 19 -6.61 -9.85 3.98
C MET A 19 -5.10 -10.00 4.19
N GLU A 20 -4.60 -11.20 4.47
CA GLU A 20 -3.17 -11.49 4.62
C GLU A 20 -2.44 -11.36 3.28
N ASP A 21 -3.09 -11.73 2.17
CA ASP A 21 -2.54 -11.56 0.82
C ASP A 21 -2.44 -10.08 0.45
N LEU A 22 -3.49 -9.29 0.73
CA LEU A 22 -3.48 -7.84 0.54
C LEU A 22 -2.41 -7.13 1.39
N ILE A 23 -2.16 -7.60 2.62
CA ILE A 23 -1.08 -7.10 3.48
C ILE A 23 0.29 -7.44 2.88
N SER A 24 0.45 -8.65 2.35
CA SER A 24 1.69 -9.10 1.71
C SER A 24 1.99 -8.27 0.46
N ILE A 25 1.00 -8.07 -0.41
CA ILE A 25 1.10 -7.20 -1.61
C ILE A 25 1.40 -5.76 -1.21
N GLY A 26 0.71 -5.24 -0.19
CA GLY A 26 0.96 -3.89 0.32
C GLY A 26 2.39 -3.75 0.87
N THR A 27 2.93 -4.79 1.50
CA THR A 27 4.32 -4.81 1.99
C THR A 27 5.33 -4.71 0.85
N ILE A 28 5.08 -5.40 -0.27
CA ILE A 28 5.89 -5.26 -1.49
C ILE A 28 5.86 -3.81 -2.00
N GLY A 29 4.68 -3.19 -2.04
CA GLY A 29 4.52 -1.78 -2.43
C GLY A 29 5.25 -0.81 -1.50
N LEU A 30 5.29 -1.09 -0.20
CA LEU A 30 6.03 -0.31 0.77
C LEU A 30 7.55 -0.41 0.57
N ILE A 31 8.08 -1.62 0.34
CA ILE A 31 9.52 -1.83 0.08
C ILE A 31 9.95 -1.04 -1.16
N LYS A 32 9.22 -1.19 -2.27
CA LYS A 32 9.49 -0.45 -3.52
C LYS A 32 9.42 1.06 -3.30
N ALA A 33 8.48 1.53 -2.47
CA ALA A 33 8.38 2.93 -2.13
C ALA A 33 9.61 3.43 -1.37
N ILE A 34 10.10 2.68 -0.39
CA ILE A 34 11.29 3.04 0.39
C ILE A 34 12.52 3.09 -0.52
N GLU A 35 12.73 2.08 -1.36
CA GLU A 35 13.87 2.01 -2.29
C GLU A 35 13.85 3.13 -3.35
N SER A 36 12.66 3.47 -3.85
CA SER A 36 12.47 4.47 -4.90
C SER A 36 12.30 5.90 -4.37
N TYR A 37 12.11 6.07 -3.06
CA TYR A 37 11.85 7.38 -2.48
C TYR A 37 13.03 8.33 -2.71
N ARG A 38 12.69 9.59 -2.99
CA ARG A 38 13.65 10.69 -3.14
C ARG A 38 13.18 11.84 -2.27
N PRO A 39 13.87 12.15 -1.15
CA PRO A 39 13.43 13.19 -0.22
C PRO A 39 13.41 14.58 -0.88
N ASN A 40 14.21 14.77 -1.93
CA ASN A 40 14.36 16.02 -2.66
C ASN A 40 13.13 16.38 -3.53
N LYS A 41 12.12 15.49 -3.64
CA LYS A 41 10.90 15.73 -4.43
C LYS A 41 9.76 16.41 -3.66
N GLY A 42 10.02 16.88 -2.43
CA GLY A 42 9.06 17.67 -1.64
C GLY A 42 7.81 16.90 -1.14
N THR A 43 7.73 15.59 -1.39
CA THR A 43 6.63 14.73 -0.93
C THR A 43 7.07 13.94 0.29
N LYS A 44 6.24 13.86 1.33
CA LYS A 44 6.54 13.04 2.51
C LYS A 44 6.56 11.56 2.13
N LEU A 45 7.50 10.79 2.69
CA LEU A 45 7.61 9.34 2.46
C LEU A 45 6.27 8.62 2.67
N ALA A 46 5.53 8.95 3.74
CA ALA A 46 4.23 8.36 4.02
C ALA A 46 3.21 8.54 2.88
N THR A 47 3.19 9.72 2.24
CA THR A 47 2.32 10.02 1.10
C THR A 47 2.75 9.24 -0.15
N PHE A 48 4.06 9.16 -0.40
CA PHE A 48 4.60 8.39 -1.52
C PHE A 48 4.34 6.88 -1.35
N ALA A 49 4.62 6.35 -0.16
CA ALA A 49 4.38 4.95 0.19
C ALA A 49 2.91 4.56 0.09
N ALA A 50 1.98 5.40 0.57
CA ALA A 50 0.55 5.14 0.42
C ALA A 50 0.13 4.95 -1.05
N ARG A 51 0.68 5.76 -1.97
CA ARG A 51 0.41 5.62 -3.42
C ARG A 51 1.01 4.34 -3.99
N CYS A 52 2.23 3.96 -3.59
CA CYS A 52 2.85 2.72 -4.05
C CYS A 52 2.10 1.47 -3.56
N ILE A 53 1.69 1.46 -2.29
CA ILE A 53 0.89 0.38 -1.69
C ILE A 53 -0.43 0.22 -2.45
N GLU A 54 -1.17 1.32 -2.64
CA GLU A 54 -2.43 1.31 -3.38
C GLU A 54 -2.24 0.84 -4.83
N ASN A 55 -1.15 1.24 -5.48
CA ASN A 55 -0.84 0.83 -6.85
C ASN A 55 -0.58 -0.67 -6.97
N GLU A 56 0.22 -1.28 -6.08
CA GLU A 56 0.48 -2.73 -6.13
C GLU A 56 -0.80 -3.54 -5.87
N ILE A 57 -1.60 -3.12 -4.88
CA ILE A 57 -2.89 -3.77 -4.60
C ILE A 57 -3.82 -3.67 -5.82
N LEU A 58 -3.94 -2.49 -6.44
CA LEU A 58 -4.74 -2.32 -7.66
C LEU A 58 -4.22 -3.11 -8.86
N MET A 59 -2.90 -3.29 -8.98
CA MET A 59 -2.31 -4.12 -10.04
C MET A 59 -2.67 -5.58 -9.87
N HIS A 60 -2.58 -6.11 -8.64
CA HIS A 60 -2.99 -7.47 -8.32
C HIS A 60 -4.47 -7.70 -8.63
N LEU A 61 -5.34 -6.82 -8.13
CA LEU A 61 -6.79 -6.92 -8.34
C LEU A 61 -7.21 -6.82 -9.83
N ARG A 62 -6.43 -6.17 -10.69
CA ARG A 62 -6.67 -6.11 -12.14
C ARG A 62 -6.14 -7.31 -12.91
N SER A 63 -5.26 -8.10 -12.29
CA SER A 63 -4.66 -9.28 -12.91
C SER A 63 -5.45 -10.56 -12.64
N LEU A 64 -6.49 -10.49 -11.80
CA LEU A 64 -7.52 -11.51 -11.58
C LEU A 64 -8.54 -11.49 -12.73
#